data_AF-A0A2D8IS28-F1
#
_entry.id   AF-A0A2D8IS28-F1
#
_cell.length_a   1.000
_cell.length_b   1.000
_cell.length_c   1.000
_cell.angle_alpha   90.00
_cell.angle_beta   90.00
_cell.angle_gamma   90.00
#
_symmetry.space_group_name_H-M   'P 1'
#
loop_
_entity.id
_entity.type
_entity.pdbx_description
1 polymer ?
#
loop_
_entity_poly.entity_id
_entity_poly.type
_entity_poly.pdbx_seq_one_letter_code
_entity_poly.pdbx_strand_id
1 'polypeptide(L)'
;MQKALTAALLAATTILSGCKIQMSTSPGGTITTQSGSFTCRPNTRCPTIDVNDIHFDETFVARPQAGYEFVGWKKRHRGMCGGNRKPCRLSTAGFAGNDDLMAFLERPNEVFYLEAVFRKKPQTGSGDARNCFNAALVTADTVIVARYRSTDASGATLTTNYEQRIQAGARFNGRNTFKGSSDTRVTGAAPSTSTTDAYFVPDVANYRVTQVGVEVASTSPVSSETRIVFKPQRLDRFDLSAGQSYSQNYTTEVTTRANGFNNTTNNATATKTTFIGVESVTVPAGSYQACKFQVETTDSGGNTLRNEWFGVGNGMLLKSTESGDTNVLISASINGGAI
;
A
#
# COMPACT_ATOMS: atom_id res chain seq x y z
N MET A 1 -36.05 33.26 67.87
CA MET A 1 -36.08 31.83 67.51
C MET A 1 -35.16 31.60 66.31
N GLN A 2 -34.10 30.81 66.52
CA GLN A 2 -33.09 30.42 65.53
C GLN A 2 -33.60 29.34 64.56
N LYS A 3 -32.92 29.25 63.40
CA LYS A 3 -32.52 28.06 62.57
C LYS A 3 -32.84 28.30 61.09
N ALA A 4 -32.02 27.92 60.10
CA ALA A 4 -30.63 27.50 60.00
C ALA A 4 -30.31 27.45 58.49
N LEU A 5 -29.06 27.75 58.11
CA LEU A 5 -28.49 27.58 56.77
C LEU A 5 -28.58 26.12 56.30
N THR A 6 -28.81 25.91 55.00
CA THR A 6 -28.34 24.69 54.30
C THR A 6 -27.60 25.12 53.05
N ALA A 7 -26.28 24.95 53.07
CA ALA A 7 -25.38 25.20 51.96
C ALA A 7 -25.52 24.04 50.94
N ALA A 8 -25.88 24.38 49.71
CA ALA A 8 -25.76 23.46 48.59
C ALA A 8 -24.29 23.47 48.13
N LEU A 9 -23.58 22.41 48.47
CA LEU A 9 -22.21 22.16 48.01
C LEU A 9 -22.27 21.88 46.50
N LEU A 10 -22.01 22.90 45.67
CA LEU A 10 -21.69 22.69 44.26
C LEU A 10 -20.38 21.91 44.21
N ALA A 11 -20.48 20.61 43.94
CA ALA A 11 -19.35 19.83 43.47
C ALA A 11 -18.97 20.36 42.07
N ALA A 12 -18.01 21.29 42.04
CA ALA A 12 -17.36 21.73 40.82
C ALA A 12 -16.61 20.54 40.21
N THR A 13 -17.25 19.82 39.30
CA THR A 13 -16.57 18.93 38.37
C THR A 13 -15.63 19.79 37.53
N THR A 14 -14.37 19.84 37.91
CA THR A 14 -13.27 20.37 37.12
C THR A 14 -13.11 19.49 35.89
N ILE A 15 -13.80 19.83 34.81
CA ILE A 15 -13.56 19.22 33.50
C ILE A 15 -12.22 19.79 33.06
N LEU A 16 -11.15 18.99 33.19
CA LEU A 16 -9.82 19.33 32.69
C LEU A 16 -9.94 19.68 31.20
N SER A 17 -9.73 20.97 30.93
CA SER A 17 -9.75 21.61 29.63
C SER A 17 -8.34 21.54 29.06
N GLY A 18 -8.14 20.64 28.10
CA GLY A 18 -6.92 20.53 27.33
C GLY A 18 -7.21 19.91 25.97
N CYS A 19 -6.38 20.20 24.98
CA CYS A 19 -6.36 19.48 23.71
C CYS A 19 -6.05 18.00 23.99
N LYS A 20 -6.87 17.07 23.47
CA LYS A 20 -6.84 15.65 23.89
C LYS A 20 -6.19 14.78 22.84
N ILE A 21 -5.19 14.00 23.23
CA ILE A 21 -4.67 12.92 22.38
C ILE A 21 -5.39 11.62 22.76
N GLN A 22 -6.19 11.11 21.83
CA GLN A 22 -6.84 9.82 21.91
C GLN A 22 -5.98 8.74 21.24
N MET A 23 -5.33 7.91 22.05
CA MET A 23 -4.59 6.76 21.54
C MET A 23 -5.52 5.58 21.24
N SER A 24 -5.22 4.85 20.17
CA SER A 24 -5.80 3.54 19.91
C SER A 24 -4.81 2.61 19.23
N THR A 25 -5.03 1.31 19.35
CA THR A 25 -4.19 0.28 18.72
C THR A 25 -5.08 -0.74 18.04
N SER A 26 -4.64 -1.26 16.88
CA SER A 26 -5.21 -2.49 16.34
C SER A 26 -4.68 -3.72 17.14
N PRO A 27 -5.23 -4.93 16.93
CA PRO A 27 -4.67 -6.14 17.52
C PRO A 27 -3.19 -6.33 17.17
N GLY A 28 -2.39 -6.80 18.14
CA GLY A 28 -1.02 -7.25 17.90
C GLY A 28 0.12 -6.32 18.31
N GLY A 29 -0.16 -5.24 19.05
CA GLY A 29 0.90 -4.38 19.58
C GLY A 29 0.42 -3.33 20.56
N THR A 30 1.36 -2.69 21.24
CA THR A 30 1.11 -1.61 22.20
C THR A 30 1.70 -0.30 21.72
N ILE A 31 1.23 0.82 22.27
CA ILE A 31 1.94 2.11 22.18
C ILE A 31 2.55 2.37 23.55
N THR A 32 3.80 2.80 23.60
CA THR A 32 4.49 3.26 24.80
C THR A 32 5.20 4.57 24.52
N THR A 33 5.29 5.50 25.46
CA THR A 33 6.18 6.65 25.30
C THR A 33 7.62 6.34 25.72
N GLN A 34 8.58 7.09 25.18
CA GLN A 34 10.00 6.99 25.60
C GLN A 34 10.20 7.34 27.08
N SER A 35 9.40 8.26 27.61
CA SER A 35 9.37 8.61 29.03
C SER A 35 8.82 7.49 29.92
N GLY A 36 8.05 6.55 29.35
CA GLY A 36 7.29 5.55 30.09
C GLY A 36 5.98 6.07 30.70
N SER A 37 5.66 7.37 30.57
CA SER A 37 4.48 8.01 31.15
C SER A 37 3.15 7.45 30.63
N PHE A 38 3.12 6.97 29.38
CA PHE A 38 1.90 6.50 28.75
C PHE A 38 2.08 5.12 28.11
N THR A 39 1.10 4.26 28.33
CA THR A 39 1.01 2.93 27.69
C THR A 39 -0.40 2.67 27.22
N CYS A 40 -0.54 2.27 25.96
CA CYS A 40 -1.80 1.85 25.36
C CYS A 40 -1.74 0.37 24.97
N ARG A 41 -2.61 -0.44 25.58
CA ARG A 41 -2.69 -1.90 25.38
C ARG A 41 -3.20 -2.25 23.98
N PRO A 42 -2.99 -3.49 23.49
CA PRO A 42 -3.43 -3.91 22.17
C PRO A 42 -4.95 -3.92 22.04
N ASN A 43 -5.45 -3.69 20.82
CA ASN A 43 -6.88 -3.70 20.49
C ASN A 43 -7.73 -2.84 21.44
N THR A 44 -7.19 -1.70 21.89
CA THR A 44 -7.82 -0.88 22.93
C THR A 44 -7.86 0.58 22.48
N ARG A 45 -8.95 1.27 22.82
CA ARG A 45 -9.03 2.73 22.81
C ARG A 45 -8.70 3.21 24.22
N CYS A 46 -7.55 3.87 24.37
CA CYS A 46 -7.00 4.21 25.69
C CYS A 46 -7.65 5.47 26.27
N PRO A 47 -7.44 5.80 27.55
CA PRO A 47 -7.84 7.10 28.07
C PRO A 47 -7.20 8.23 27.25
N THR A 48 -7.90 9.36 27.14
CA THR A 48 -7.36 10.56 26.50
C THR A 48 -6.23 11.12 27.35
N ILE A 49 -5.16 11.58 26.69
CA ILE A 49 -4.09 12.35 27.31
C ILE A 49 -4.44 13.83 27.14
N ASP A 50 -4.44 14.58 28.24
CA ASP A 50 -4.65 16.02 28.21
C ASP A 50 -3.32 16.73 27.91
N VAL A 51 -3.32 17.59 26.90
CA VAL A 51 -2.21 18.48 26.53
C VAL A 51 -2.69 19.91 26.75
N ASN A 52 -2.30 20.48 27.88
CA ASN A 52 -2.79 21.77 28.36
C ASN A 52 -1.69 22.81 28.58
N ASP A 53 -0.42 22.49 28.27
CA ASP A 53 0.69 23.43 28.39
C ASP A 53 1.71 23.31 27.25
N ILE A 54 2.68 24.22 27.29
CA ILE A 54 3.78 24.34 26.32
C ILE A 54 4.97 23.40 26.60
N HIS A 55 4.90 22.59 27.66
CA HIS A 55 5.96 21.70 28.11
C HIS A 55 5.72 20.25 27.69
N PHE A 56 4.59 19.94 27.07
CA PHE A 56 4.33 18.62 26.52
C PHE A 56 5.37 18.28 25.44
N ASP A 57 6.13 17.21 25.66
CA ASP A 57 7.06 16.65 24.69
C ASP A 57 7.15 15.14 24.91
N GLU A 58 6.43 14.40 24.08
CA GLU A 58 6.36 12.95 24.18
C GLU A 58 6.66 12.28 22.85
N THR A 59 7.47 11.23 22.91
CA THR A 59 7.76 10.37 21.76
C THR A 59 7.06 9.04 21.92
N PHE A 60 5.99 8.86 21.16
CA PHE A 60 5.19 7.64 21.12
C PHE A 60 5.86 6.60 20.22
N VAL A 61 5.98 5.39 20.75
CA VAL A 61 6.62 4.26 20.09
C VAL A 61 5.65 3.10 20.02
N ALA A 62 5.37 2.64 18.79
CA ALA A 62 4.61 1.43 18.57
C ALA A 62 5.49 0.19 18.80
N ARG A 63 5.03 -0.72 19.66
CA ARG A 63 5.71 -1.94 20.06
C ARG A 63 4.91 -3.16 19.58
N PRO A 64 5.28 -3.77 18.44
CA PRO A 64 4.58 -4.98 17.98
C PRO A 64 4.83 -6.15 18.93
N GLN A 65 3.80 -6.97 19.15
CA GLN A 65 3.92 -8.25 19.84
C GLN A 65 4.62 -9.29 18.94
N ALA A 66 5.03 -10.42 19.54
CA ALA A 66 5.60 -11.54 18.79
C ALA A 66 4.65 -11.98 17.66
N GLY A 67 5.20 -12.19 16.46
CA GLY A 67 4.42 -12.54 15.28
C GLY A 67 3.67 -11.38 14.63
N TYR A 68 3.84 -10.14 15.11
CA TYR A 68 3.28 -8.94 14.50
C TYR A 68 4.38 -7.96 14.08
N GLU A 69 4.02 -7.05 13.19
CA GLU A 69 4.84 -5.90 12.80
C GLU A 69 4.01 -4.61 12.86
N PHE A 70 4.69 -3.50 13.12
CA PHE A 70 4.09 -2.18 13.07
C PHE A 70 4.03 -1.71 11.61
N VAL A 71 2.82 -1.46 11.12
CA VAL A 71 2.57 -1.02 9.74
C VAL A 71 2.72 0.49 9.61
N GLY A 72 2.41 1.24 10.67
CA GLY A 72 2.49 2.69 10.70
C GLY A 72 1.37 3.32 11.52
N TRP A 73 1.45 4.64 11.68
CA TRP A 73 0.39 5.43 12.27
C TRP A 73 -0.72 5.65 11.24
N LYS A 74 -1.98 5.45 11.63
CA LYS A 74 -3.11 5.56 10.71
C LYS A 74 -3.30 7.00 10.24
N LYS A 75 -3.32 7.19 8.92
CA LYS A 75 -3.70 8.46 8.31
C LYS A 75 -5.21 8.65 8.41
N ARG A 76 -5.64 9.75 9.03
CA ARG A 76 -7.05 10.15 9.17
C ARG A 76 -7.15 11.64 9.45
N HIS A 77 -8.36 12.19 9.30
CA HIS A 77 -8.64 13.54 9.78
C HIS A 77 -8.26 13.68 11.26
N ARG A 78 -7.46 14.70 11.58
CA ARG A 78 -6.90 14.96 12.93
C ARG A 78 -6.06 13.80 13.47
N GLY A 79 -5.52 12.95 12.59
CA GLY A 79 -4.60 11.89 12.92
C GLY A 79 -3.18 12.40 12.99
N MET A 80 -2.52 12.21 14.14
CA MET A 80 -1.12 12.56 14.32
C MET A 80 -0.20 11.51 13.68
N CYS A 81 0.87 11.97 13.04
CA CYS A 81 1.90 11.14 12.41
C CYS A 81 1.41 10.17 11.32
N GLY A 82 0.19 10.35 10.82
CA GLY A 82 -0.44 9.46 9.84
C GLY A 82 0.43 9.18 8.62
N GLY A 83 0.56 7.91 8.26
CA GLY A 83 1.42 7.43 7.16
C GLY A 83 2.88 7.18 7.55
N ASN A 84 3.35 7.70 8.69
CA ASN A 84 4.72 7.49 9.15
C ASN A 84 4.87 6.12 9.86
N ARG A 85 6.06 5.51 9.74
CA ARG A 85 6.45 4.26 10.41
C ARG A 85 7.47 4.47 11.55
N LYS A 86 7.94 5.70 11.74
CA LYS A 86 8.87 6.09 12.81
C LYS A 86 8.13 6.37 14.11
N PRO A 87 8.83 6.38 15.27
CA PRO A 87 8.28 6.97 16.49
C PRO A 87 7.66 8.35 16.23
N CYS A 88 6.51 8.60 16.83
CA CYS A 88 5.76 9.84 16.67
C CYS A 88 6.10 10.77 17.84
N ARG A 89 6.96 11.76 17.60
CA ARG A 89 7.23 12.83 18.58
C ARG A 89 6.19 13.93 18.43
N LEU A 90 5.52 14.26 19.52
CA LEU A 90 4.56 15.35 19.63
C LEU A 90 5.08 16.30 20.70
N SER A 91 5.27 17.56 20.33
CA SER A 91 5.75 18.59 21.24
C SER A 91 4.98 19.89 21.04
N THR A 92 4.70 20.58 22.14
CA THR A 92 4.14 21.94 22.16
C THR A 92 5.23 23.01 22.32
N ALA A 93 6.52 22.62 22.25
CA ALA A 93 7.62 23.56 22.23
C ALA A 93 7.46 24.57 21.07
N GLY A 94 7.58 25.86 21.40
CA GLY A 94 7.40 26.95 20.43
C GLY A 94 5.98 27.51 20.34
N PHE A 95 5.02 27.02 21.15
CA PHE A 95 3.68 27.61 21.23
C PHE A 95 3.67 28.95 21.99
N ALA A 96 4.66 29.18 22.86
CA ALA A 96 4.76 30.41 23.65
C ALA A 96 4.80 31.66 22.74
N GLY A 97 3.93 32.63 23.02
CA GLY A 97 3.82 33.87 22.25
C GLY A 97 3.08 33.74 20.92
N ASN A 98 2.45 32.59 20.64
CA ASN A 98 1.56 32.40 19.50
C ASN A 98 0.13 32.15 19.99
N ASP A 99 -0.70 33.20 19.94
CA ASP A 99 -2.07 33.17 20.48
C ASP A 99 -2.96 32.11 19.82
N ASP A 100 -2.80 31.85 18.52
CA ASP A 100 -3.58 30.84 17.80
C ASP A 100 -3.24 29.41 18.27
N LEU A 101 -1.96 29.12 18.49
CA LEU A 101 -1.50 27.83 19.00
C LEU A 101 -1.82 27.64 20.49
N MET A 102 -1.73 28.71 21.28
CA MET A 102 -2.13 28.70 22.69
C MET A 102 -3.63 28.49 22.84
N ALA A 103 -4.46 29.20 22.06
CA ALA A 103 -5.91 29.00 22.03
C ALA A 103 -6.28 27.55 21.66
N PHE A 104 -5.42 26.86 20.92
CA PHE A 104 -5.63 25.47 20.56
C PHE A 104 -5.50 24.52 21.76
N LEU A 105 -4.55 24.79 22.66
CA LEU A 105 -4.37 24.05 23.92
C LEU A 105 -5.56 24.25 24.86
N GLU A 106 -6.19 25.41 24.80
CA GLU A 106 -7.32 25.79 25.66
C GLU A 106 -8.68 25.24 25.19
N ARG A 107 -8.78 24.69 23.97
CA ARG A 107 -10.04 24.15 23.42
C ARG A 107 -10.40 22.80 24.08
N PRO A 108 -11.49 22.70 24.86
CA PRO A 108 -11.80 21.52 25.68
C PRO A 108 -12.32 20.31 24.88
N ASN A 109 -12.82 20.55 23.66
CA ASN A 109 -13.49 19.55 22.82
C ASN A 109 -12.61 19.06 21.66
N GLU A 110 -11.35 19.49 21.62
CA GLU A 110 -10.47 19.24 20.50
C GLU A 110 -9.70 17.93 20.73
N VAL A 111 -10.08 16.86 20.00
CA VAL A 111 -9.44 15.53 20.06
C VAL A 111 -8.59 15.24 18.82
N PHE A 112 -7.35 14.85 19.04
CA PHE A 112 -6.45 14.28 18.04
C PHE A 112 -6.33 12.79 18.22
N TYR A 113 -6.09 12.09 17.12
CA TYR A 113 -6.00 10.63 17.13
C TYR A 113 -4.58 10.19 16.90
N LEU A 114 -4.10 9.28 17.74
CA LEU A 114 -2.84 8.58 17.54
C LEU A 114 -3.13 7.08 17.50
N GLU A 115 -3.29 6.55 16.29
CA GLU A 115 -3.71 5.16 16.07
C GLU A 115 -2.56 4.35 15.47
N ALA A 116 -2.04 3.39 16.24
CA ALA A 116 -1.01 2.47 15.75
C ALA A 116 -1.65 1.26 15.07
N VAL A 117 -1.23 0.99 13.83
CA VAL A 117 -1.70 -0.16 13.05
C VAL A 117 -0.63 -1.25 13.08
N PHE A 118 -1.02 -2.43 13.55
CA PHE A 118 -0.25 -3.66 13.58
C PHE A 118 -0.88 -4.71 12.67
N ARG A 119 -0.04 -5.57 12.12
CA ARG A 119 -0.44 -6.71 11.29
C ARG A 119 0.37 -7.93 11.66
N LYS A 120 -0.23 -9.13 11.56
CA LYS A 120 0.53 -10.38 11.68
C LYS A 120 1.63 -10.40 10.62
N LYS A 121 2.85 -10.72 11.02
CA LYS A 121 3.91 -11.04 10.06
C LYS A 121 3.44 -12.24 9.26
N PRO A 122 3.66 -12.24 7.94
CA PRO A 122 3.41 -13.43 7.14
C PRO A 122 4.27 -14.57 7.71
N GLN A 123 3.67 -15.75 7.88
CA GLN A 123 4.44 -16.95 8.19
C GLN A 123 5.27 -17.27 6.95
N THR A 124 6.59 -17.24 7.10
CA THR A 124 7.50 -17.64 6.03
C THR A 124 7.32 -19.13 5.74
N GLY A 125 7.03 -19.45 4.48
CA GLY A 125 6.98 -20.81 3.98
C GLY A 125 8.36 -21.29 3.51
N SER A 126 8.36 -22.30 2.65
CA SER A 126 9.55 -22.81 1.96
C SER A 126 9.48 -22.60 0.45
N GLY A 127 10.60 -22.77 -0.25
CA GLY A 127 10.67 -22.76 -1.71
C GLY A 127 11.61 -21.69 -2.26
N ASP A 128 11.66 -21.61 -3.60
CA ASP A 128 12.52 -20.69 -4.34
C ASP A 128 11.66 -19.85 -5.30
N ALA A 129 11.73 -18.52 -5.17
CA ALA A 129 11.00 -17.58 -6.01
C ALA A 129 11.32 -17.74 -7.51
N ARG A 130 12.52 -18.27 -7.83
CA ARG A 130 12.98 -18.48 -9.22
C ARG A 130 12.09 -19.45 -9.97
N ASN A 131 11.42 -20.36 -9.25
CA ASN A 131 10.48 -21.30 -9.84
C ASN A 131 9.25 -20.63 -10.46
N CYS A 132 8.98 -19.35 -10.14
CA CYS A 132 7.87 -18.58 -10.69
C CYS A 132 8.33 -17.48 -11.65
N PHE A 133 9.63 -17.44 -11.97
CA PHE A 133 10.11 -16.65 -13.09
C PHE A 133 10.00 -17.48 -14.37
N ASN A 134 9.25 -17.00 -15.35
CA ASN A 134 9.18 -17.63 -16.67
C ASN A 134 9.83 -16.73 -17.72
N ALA A 135 10.98 -17.16 -18.24
CA ALA A 135 11.73 -16.42 -19.26
C ALA A 135 10.92 -16.20 -20.54
N ALA A 136 9.97 -17.08 -20.87
CA ALA A 136 9.10 -16.90 -22.04
C ALA A 136 8.31 -15.59 -21.96
N LEU A 137 7.84 -15.19 -20.76
CA LEU A 137 7.05 -13.98 -20.56
C LEU A 137 7.83 -12.67 -20.84
N VAL A 138 9.16 -12.76 -20.98
CA VAL A 138 10.04 -11.62 -21.25
C VAL A 138 10.90 -11.82 -22.50
N THR A 139 10.58 -12.82 -23.32
CA THR A 139 11.26 -13.13 -24.58
C THR A 139 10.48 -12.54 -25.75
N ALA A 140 11.19 -12.04 -26.76
CA ALA A 140 10.58 -11.51 -27.98
C ALA A 140 9.68 -12.55 -28.68
N ASP A 141 8.66 -12.05 -29.37
CA ASP A 141 7.67 -12.82 -30.12
C ASP A 141 6.76 -13.72 -29.27
N THR A 142 6.90 -13.68 -27.95
CA THR A 142 5.96 -14.34 -27.04
C THR A 142 4.59 -13.66 -27.11
N VAL A 143 3.55 -14.48 -27.24
CA VAL A 143 2.15 -14.08 -27.17
C VAL A 143 1.54 -14.63 -25.88
N ILE A 144 0.96 -13.74 -25.08
CA ILE A 144 0.28 -14.08 -23.82
C ILE A 144 -1.18 -13.70 -23.98
N VAL A 145 -2.09 -14.64 -23.76
CA VAL A 145 -3.53 -14.35 -23.70
C VAL A 145 -4.00 -14.70 -22.32
N ALA A 146 -4.68 -13.78 -21.63
CA ALA A 146 -5.19 -14.03 -20.29
C ALA A 146 -6.53 -13.36 -20.06
N ARG A 147 -7.34 -14.00 -19.22
CA ARG A 147 -8.61 -13.48 -18.74
C ARG A 147 -8.61 -13.49 -17.22
N TYR A 148 -8.96 -12.35 -16.65
CA TYR A 148 -8.99 -12.14 -15.21
C TYR A 148 -10.37 -11.68 -14.75
N ARG A 149 -10.72 -12.03 -13.51
CA ARG A 149 -11.84 -11.44 -12.80
C ARG A 149 -11.32 -10.63 -11.64
N SER A 150 -11.64 -9.34 -11.62
CA SER A 150 -11.45 -8.49 -10.45
C SER A 150 -12.75 -8.35 -9.70
N THR A 151 -12.68 -8.35 -8.37
CA THR A 151 -13.79 -8.07 -7.46
C THR A 151 -13.31 -7.03 -6.46
N ASP A 152 -14.01 -5.90 -6.37
CA ASP A 152 -13.64 -4.84 -5.43
C ASP A 152 -14.18 -5.12 -4.02
N ALA A 153 -13.80 -4.27 -3.06
CA ALA A 153 -14.25 -4.36 -1.67
C ALA A 153 -15.79 -4.27 -1.48
N SER A 154 -16.53 -3.72 -2.46
CA SER A 154 -18.00 -3.68 -2.44
C SER A 154 -18.65 -4.96 -2.98
N GLY A 155 -17.86 -5.83 -3.60
CA GLY A 155 -18.32 -7.04 -4.28
C GLY A 155 -18.64 -6.81 -5.77
N ALA A 156 -18.44 -5.61 -6.31
CA ALA A 156 -18.62 -5.36 -7.72
C ALA A 156 -17.52 -6.09 -8.52
N THR A 157 -17.91 -6.67 -9.65
CA THR A 157 -16.99 -7.49 -10.45
C THR A 157 -16.80 -6.93 -11.85
N LEU A 158 -15.58 -7.09 -12.35
CA LEU A 158 -15.24 -6.86 -13.75
C LEU A 158 -14.41 -8.02 -14.28
N THR A 159 -14.48 -8.21 -15.60
CA THR A 159 -13.69 -9.19 -16.32
C THR A 159 -12.79 -8.46 -17.31
N THR A 160 -11.49 -8.72 -17.21
CA THR A 160 -10.46 -8.17 -18.08
C THR A 160 -9.98 -9.26 -19.03
N ASN A 161 -10.10 -9.03 -20.32
CA ASN A 161 -9.45 -9.82 -21.36
C ASN A 161 -8.23 -9.06 -21.85
N TYR A 162 -7.13 -9.77 -22.03
CA TYR A 162 -5.83 -9.19 -22.31
C TYR A 162 -5.08 -10.11 -23.26
N GLU A 163 -4.60 -9.55 -24.37
CA GLU A 163 -3.64 -10.20 -25.27
C GLU A 163 -2.39 -9.32 -25.32
N GLN A 164 -1.22 -9.87 -24.97
CA GLN A 164 0.05 -9.18 -25.02
C GLN A 164 1.02 -9.85 -25.96
N ARG A 165 1.79 -9.03 -26.68
CA ARG A 165 2.90 -9.45 -27.53
C ARG A 165 4.19 -8.79 -27.07
N ILE A 166 5.24 -9.59 -26.91
CA ILE A 166 6.56 -9.08 -26.51
C ILE A 166 7.38 -8.76 -27.76
N GLN A 167 7.97 -7.58 -27.79
CA GLN A 167 8.82 -7.10 -28.88
C GLN A 167 10.19 -6.70 -28.33
N ALA A 168 11.26 -7.11 -29.02
CA ALA A 168 12.61 -6.59 -28.77
C ALA A 168 12.87 -5.30 -29.57
N GLY A 169 13.96 -4.62 -29.25
CA GLY A 169 14.45 -3.46 -30.02
C GLY A 169 13.63 -2.18 -29.85
N ALA A 170 12.70 -2.15 -28.89
CA ALA A 170 11.98 -0.93 -28.54
C ALA A 170 12.91 0.09 -27.87
N ARG A 171 12.47 1.35 -27.83
CA ARG A 171 13.16 2.42 -27.11
C ARG A 171 12.20 3.18 -26.24
N PHE A 172 12.64 3.50 -25.03
CA PHE A 172 11.91 4.37 -24.10
C PHE A 172 12.87 5.37 -23.47
N ASN A 173 12.58 6.67 -23.62
CA ASN A 173 13.46 7.76 -23.17
C ASN A 173 14.93 7.57 -23.59
N GLY A 174 15.14 7.18 -24.85
CA GLY A 174 16.49 6.97 -25.42
C GLY A 174 17.18 5.67 -25.03
N ARG A 175 16.62 4.86 -24.12
CA ARG A 175 17.16 3.56 -23.70
C ARG A 175 16.57 2.42 -24.54
N ASN A 176 17.39 1.44 -24.91
CA ASN A 176 16.92 0.19 -25.54
C ASN A 176 16.17 -0.67 -24.51
N THR A 177 15.00 -1.16 -24.87
CA THR A 177 14.14 -1.99 -24.01
C THR A 177 13.45 -3.10 -24.83
N PHE A 178 12.85 -4.03 -24.12
CA PHE A 178 11.72 -4.80 -24.63
C PHE A 178 10.44 -3.98 -24.44
N LYS A 179 9.40 -4.35 -25.17
CA LYS A 179 8.06 -3.77 -25.06
C LYS A 179 7.02 -4.89 -25.05
N GLY A 180 6.15 -4.91 -24.04
CA GLY A 180 4.95 -5.73 -24.03
C GLY A 180 3.76 -4.87 -24.46
N SER A 181 3.27 -5.07 -25.68
CA SER A 181 2.09 -4.36 -26.21
C SER A 181 0.84 -5.18 -25.98
N SER A 182 -0.15 -4.60 -25.32
CA SER A 182 -1.32 -5.31 -24.82
C SER A 182 -2.62 -4.64 -25.21
N ASP A 183 -3.52 -5.37 -25.84
CA ASP A 183 -4.90 -4.93 -26.05
C ASP A 183 -5.79 -5.46 -24.92
N THR A 184 -6.42 -4.55 -24.20
CA THR A 184 -7.17 -4.84 -22.99
C THR A 184 -8.62 -4.44 -23.16
N ARG A 185 -9.53 -5.39 -22.91
CA ARG A 185 -10.97 -5.17 -22.90
C ARG A 185 -11.57 -5.56 -21.56
N VAL A 186 -12.11 -4.58 -20.86
CA VAL A 186 -12.81 -4.74 -19.58
C VAL A 186 -14.32 -4.75 -19.79
N THR A 187 -15.00 -5.64 -19.09
CA THR A 187 -16.46 -5.79 -19.07
C THR A 187 -16.97 -5.91 -17.63
N GLY A 188 -18.25 -5.64 -17.39
CA GLY A 188 -18.84 -5.67 -16.04
C GLY A 188 -19.11 -4.28 -15.49
N ALA A 189 -18.79 -4.04 -14.22
CA ALA A 189 -19.16 -2.81 -13.50
C ALA A 189 -18.61 -1.50 -14.12
N ALA A 190 -17.47 -1.55 -14.81
CA ALA A 190 -16.84 -0.40 -15.47
C ALA A 190 -16.17 -0.83 -16.79
N PRO A 191 -16.94 -0.96 -17.88
CA PRO A 191 -16.40 -1.43 -19.16
C PRO A 191 -15.45 -0.39 -19.77
N SER A 192 -14.35 -0.85 -20.36
CA SER A 192 -13.36 0.00 -21.02
C SER A 192 -12.55 -0.78 -22.04
N THR A 193 -11.92 -0.04 -22.96
CA THR A 193 -10.96 -0.58 -23.94
C THR A 193 -9.70 0.26 -23.93
N SER A 194 -8.55 -0.38 -23.88
CA SER A 194 -7.26 0.30 -23.89
C SER A 194 -6.17 -0.54 -24.52
N THR A 195 -5.14 0.13 -25.03
CA THR A 195 -3.87 -0.48 -25.42
C THR A 195 -2.81 -0.04 -24.42
N THR A 196 -1.98 -0.97 -23.94
CA THR A 196 -0.92 -0.71 -22.97
C THR A 196 0.42 -1.21 -23.50
N ASP A 197 1.40 -0.33 -23.55
CA ASP A 197 2.80 -0.63 -23.87
C ASP A 197 3.64 -0.53 -22.59
N ALA A 198 4.09 -1.69 -22.08
CA ALA A 198 5.00 -1.77 -20.94
C ALA A 198 6.44 -1.93 -21.42
N TYR A 199 7.34 -1.05 -20.98
CA TYR A 199 8.75 -1.04 -21.39
C TYR A 199 9.64 -1.57 -20.28
N PHE A 200 10.43 -2.61 -20.58
CA PHE A 200 11.22 -3.30 -19.56
C PHE A 200 12.56 -3.83 -20.11
N VAL A 201 13.47 -4.17 -19.20
CA VAL A 201 14.75 -4.80 -19.51
C VAL A 201 14.87 -6.07 -18.66
N PRO A 202 14.80 -7.26 -19.26
CA PRO A 202 14.96 -8.51 -18.53
C PRO A 202 16.43 -8.79 -18.24
N ASP A 203 16.70 -9.31 -17.05
CA ASP A 203 17.97 -9.90 -16.64
C ASP A 203 17.69 -11.35 -16.23
N VAL A 204 17.56 -12.19 -17.27
CA VAL A 204 17.13 -13.60 -17.16
C VAL A 204 18.13 -14.40 -16.30
N ALA A 205 19.42 -14.11 -16.41
CA ALA A 205 20.47 -14.80 -15.65
C ALA A 205 20.31 -14.61 -14.13
N ASN A 206 19.78 -13.46 -13.71
CA ASN A 206 19.54 -13.15 -12.30
C ASN A 206 18.05 -13.22 -11.92
N TYR A 207 17.16 -13.69 -12.79
CA TYR A 207 15.71 -13.76 -12.53
C TYR A 207 15.08 -12.41 -12.13
N ARG A 208 15.46 -11.35 -12.84
CA ARG A 208 15.03 -9.98 -12.58
C ARG A 208 14.45 -9.31 -13.82
N VAL A 209 13.55 -8.35 -13.61
CA VAL A 209 13.01 -7.50 -14.67
C VAL A 209 13.04 -6.05 -14.21
N THR A 210 13.69 -5.19 -14.99
CA THR A 210 13.72 -3.75 -14.74
C THR A 210 12.62 -3.06 -15.54
N GLN A 211 11.60 -2.54 -14.87
CA GLN A 211 10.51 -1.78 -15.47
C GLN A 211 10.92 -0.31 -15.66
N VAL A 212 10.87 0.16 -16.90
CA VAL A 212 11.35 1.51 -17.28
C VAL A 212 10.20 2.50 -17.34
N GLY A 213 9.06 2.08 -17.89
CA GLY A 213 7.88 2.93 -18.01
C GLY A 213 6.71 2.20 -18.66
N VAL A 214 5.57 2.86 -18.72
CA VAL A 214 4.34 2.35 -19.29
C VAL A 214 3.65 3.46 -20.07
N GLU A 215 3.09 3.14 -21.23
CA GLU A 215 2.20 4.01 -21.99
C GLU A 215 0.85 3.33 -22.13
N VAL A 216 -0.23 4.04 -21.84
CA VAL A 216 -1.60 3.53 -21.90
C VAL A 216 -2.43 4.47 -22.75
N ALA A 217 -3.06 3.94 -23.79
CA ALA A 217 -4.06 4.64 -24.59
C ALA A 217 -5.43 4.03 -24.31
N SER A 218 -6.31 4.76 -23.63
CA SER A 218 -7.71 4.38 -23.44
C SER A 218 -8.55 4.93 -24.59
N THR A 219 -9.42 4.11 -25.16
CA THR A 219 -10.32 4.50 -26.27
C THR A 219 -11.79 4.58 -25.87
N SER A 220 -12.16 3.94 -24.75
CA SER A 220 -13.52 3.96 -24.20
C SER A 220 -13.48 3.86 -22.67
N PRO A 221 -14.32 4.61 -21.95
CA PRO A 221 -15.40 5.50 -22.42
C PRO A 221 -14.93 6.88 -22.89
N VAL A 222 -13.71 7.29 -22.53
CA VAL A 222 -13.11 8.57 -22.92
C VAL A 222 -11.72 8.31 -23.48
N SER A 223 -11.38 8.99 -24.57
CA SER A 223 -10.03 8.92 -25.14
C SER A 223 -9.03 9.63 -24.23
N SER A 224 -8.01 8.91 -23.80
CA SER A 224 -6.91 9.48 -23.01
C SER A 224 -5.62 8.71 -23.24
N GLU A 225 -4.51 9.44 -23.15
CA GLU A 225 -3.15 8.89 -23.21
C GLU A 225 -2.49 9.13 -21.86
N THR A 226 -1.96 8.07 -21.25
CA THR A 226 -1.20 8.17 -20.00
C THR A 226 0.19 7.62 -20.22
N ARG A 227 1.19 8.36 -19.77
CA ARG A 227 2.60 7.99 -19.81
C ARG A 227 3.16 7.97 -18.40
N ILE A 228 3.81 6.87 -18.06
CA ILE A 228 4.35 6.59 -16.74
C ILE A 228 5.85 6.36 -16.88
N VAL A 229 6.66 7.07 -16.09
CA VAL A 229 8.11 6.91 -16.03
C VAL A 229 8.53 6.59 -14.60
N PHE A 230 9.31 5.53 -14.41
CA PHE A 230 9.87 5.15 -13.11
C PHE A 230 11.30 5.70 -12.95
N LYS A 231 11.56 6.46 -11.87
CA LYS A 231 12.86 7.10 -11.59
C LYS A 231 13.32 6.86 -10.12
N PRO A 232 14.38 6.05 -9.84
CA PRO A 232 15.00 5.12 -10.77
C PRO A 232 14.02 4.05 -11.26
N GLN A 233 14.43 3.23 -12.22
CA GLN A 233 13.57 2.16 -12.75
C GLN A 233 13.12 1.20 -11.65
N ARG A 234 11.88 0.72 -11.72
CA ARG A 234 11.34 -0.24 -10.74
C ARG A 234 11.92 -1.62 -11.02
N LEU A 235 12.38 -2.32 -10.00
CA LEU A 235 12.98 -3.65 -10.15
C LEU A 235 12.05 -4.74 -9.59
N ASP A 236 11.64 -5.65 -10.47
CA ASP A 236 10.92 -6.86 -10.10
C ASP A 236 11.95 -8.01 -9.92
N ARG A 237 11.90 -8.72 -8.79
CA ARG A 237 12.91 -9.71 -8.38
C ARG A 237 12.27 -11.07 -8.05
N PHE A 238 12.74 -12.11 -8.73
CA PHE A 238 12.38 -13.50 -8.45
C PHE A 238 13.55 -14.31 -7.90
N ASP A 239 14.65 -13.68 -7.54
CA ASP A 239 15.84 -14.30 -6.93
C ASP A 239 15.86 -14.20 -5.39
N LEU A 240 14.68 -14.08 -4.79
CA LEU A 240 14.51 -13.98 -3.33
C LEU A 240 14.35 -15.39 -2.72
N SER A 241 15.05 -15.64 -1.62
CA SER A 241 14.80 -16.79 -0.76
C SER A 241 13.55 -16.59 0.10
N ALA A 242 12.92 -17.66 0.57
CA ALA A 242 11.72 -17.55 1.41
C ALA A 242 12.00 -16.69 2.66
N GLY A 243 11.15 -15.69 2.90
CA GLY A 243 11.27 -14.70 3.96
C GLY A 243 12.21 -13.53 3.63
N GLN A 244 12.96 -13.61 2.54
CA GLN A 244 13.83 -12.52 2.11
C GLN A 244 12.99 -11.37 1.54
N SER A 245 13.39 -10.15 1.90
CA SER A 245 12.81 -8.92 1.35
C SER A 245 13.82 -8.16 0.50
N TYR A 246 13.29 -7.40 -0.45
CA TYR A 246 13.99 -6.34 -1.17
C TYR A 246 13.17 -5.05 -1.05
N SER A 247 13.84 -3.94 -0.78
CA SER A 247 13.21 -2.63 -0.70
C SER A 247 13.78 -1.68 -1.74
N GLN A 248 12.91 -0.85 -2.31
CA GLN A 248 13.27 0.14 -3.31
C GLN A 248 12.48 1.43 -3.08
N ASN A 249 13.15 2.56 -3.25
CA ASN A 249 12.49 3.86 -3.37
C ASN A 249 12.58 4.31 -4.83
N TYR A 250 11.46 4.78 -5.38
CA TYR A 250 11.40 5.35 -6.71
C TYR A 250 10.28 6.38 -6.82
N THR A 251 10.39 7.27 -7.80
CA THR A 251 9.36 8.23 -8.16
C THR A 251 8.65 7.74 -9.41
N THR A 252 7.33 7.86 -9.41
CA THR A 252 6.49 7.62 -10.58
C THR A 252 6.02 8.97 -11.12
N GLU A 253 6.49 9.33 -12.30
CA GLU A 253 6.02 10.49 -13.06
C GLU A 253 4.90 10.02 -13.98
N VAL A 254 3.70 10.54 -13.76
CA VAL A 254 2.49 10.19 -14.53
C VAL A 254 2.04 11.44 -15.28
N THR A 255 2.11 11.40 -16.61
CA THR A 255 1.55 12.41 -17.49
C THR A 255 0.31 11.85 -18.16
N THR A 256 -0.85 12.42 -17.88
CA THR A 256 -2.11 12.06 -18.54
C THR A 256 -2.56 13.21 -19.44
N ARG A 257 -2.91 12.87 -20.68
CA ARG A 257 -3.51 13.75 -21.66
C ARG A 257 -4.93 13.29 -21.96
N ALA A 258 -5.90 14.14 -21.69
CA ALA A 258 -7.31 13.89 -21.98
C ALA A 258 -7.97 15.19 -22.42
N ASN A 259 -8.80 15.14 -23.47
CA ASN A 259 -9.55 16.30 -23.99
C ASN A 259 -8.67 17.54 -24.28
N GLY A 260 -7.42 17.35 -24.72
CA GLY A 260 -6.49 18.43 -25.01
C GLY A 260 -5.76 19.03 -23.80
N PHE A 261 -6.07 18.58 -22.57
CA PHE A 261 -5.39 19.01 -21.36
C PHE A 261 -4.33 18.00 -20.95
N ASN A 262 -3.16 18.50 -20.54
CA ASN A 262 -2.09 17.71 -19.96
C ASN A 262 -2.07 17.92 -18.45
N ASN A 263 -2.06 16.83 -17.70
CA ASN A 263 -1.83 16.82 -16.26
C ASN A 263 -0.60 15.95 -15.97
N THR A 264 0.36 16.47 -15.22
CA THR A 264 1.54 15.71 -14.79
C THR A 264 1.62 15.69 -13.28
N THR A 265 1.77 14.50 -12.72
CA THR A 265 1.92 14.26 -11.29
C THR A 265 3.17 13.44 -11.01
N ASN A 266 3.78 13.67 -9.84
CA ASN A 266 4.97 12.96 -9.40
C ASN A 266 4.71 12.36 -8.02
N ASN A 267 4.85 11.04 -7.91
CA ASN A 267 4.58 10.32 -6.68
C ASN A 267 5.83 9.56 -6.22
N ALA A 268 6.44 10.02 -5.13
CA ALA A 268 7.49 9.27 -4.45
C ALA A 268 6.88 8.03 -3.79
N THR A 269 7.47 6.88 -4.04
CA THR A 269 7.00 5.57 -3.62
C THR A 269 8.14 4.79 -2.98
N ALA A 270 7.89 4.21 -1.82
CA ALA A 270 8.77 3.24 -1.17
C ALA A 270 8.08 1.87 -1.19
N THR A 271 8.75 0.86 -1.74
CA THR A 271 8.26 -0.52 -1.77
C THR A 271 9.12 -1.45 -0.95
N LYS A 272 8.50 -2.47 -0.37
CA LYS A 272 9.17 -3.64 0.20
C LYS A 272 8.47 -4.89 -0.31
N THR A 273 9.16 -5.63 -1.15
CA THR A 273 8.69 -6.92 -1.68
C THR A 273 9.33 -8.03 -0.88
N THR A 274 8.52 -8.93 -0.33
CA THR A 274 8.96 -10.10 0.42
C THR A 274 8.45 -11.35 -0.27
N PHE A 275 9.33 -12.28 -0.62
CA PHE A 275 8.90 -13.61 -1.03
C PHE A 275 8.54 -14.41 0.21
N ILE A 276 7.28 -14.83 0.32
CA ILE A 276 6.79 -15.53 1.51
C ILE A 276 7.13 -17.01 1.44
N GLY A 277 6.97 -17.62 0.26
CA GLY A 277 7.15 -19.04 0.03
C GLY A 277 6.25 -19.53 -1.09
N VAL A 278 6.28 -20.84 -1.32
CA VAL A 278 5.39 -21.52 -2.27
C VAL A 278 4.19 -22.11 -1.52
N GLU A 279 2.98 -21.86 -2.01
CA GLU A 279 1.74 -22.44 -1.50
C GLU A 279 0.80 -22.85 -2.62
N SER A 280 -0.11 -23.78 -2.33
CA SER A 280 -1.16 -24.17 -3.28
C SER A 280 -2.23 -23.08 -3.34
N VAL A 281 -2.64 -22.72 -4.56
CA VAL A 281 -3.68 -21.73 -4.82
C VAL A 281 -4.67 -22.30 -5.84
N THR A 282 -5.96 -22.19 -5.51
CA THR A 282 -7.05 -22.52 -6.43
C THR A 282 -7.69 -21.23 -6.94
N VAL A 283 -7.77 -21.13 -8.27
CA VAL A 283 -8.43 -20.06 -9.03
C VAL A 283 -9.37 -20.70 -10.05
N PRO A 284 -10.26 -19.93 -10.73
CA PRO A 284 -11.12 -20.51 -11.75
C PRO A 284 -10.36 -21.24 -12.88
N ALA A 285 -9.13 -20.83 -13.18
CA ALA A 285 -8.26 -21.52 -14.15
C ALA A 285 -7.74 -22.89 -13.69
N GLY A 286 -7.91 -23.28 -12.42
CA GLY A 286 -7.40 -24.54 -11.87
C GLY A 286 -6.69 -24.38 -10.52
N SER A 287 -6.00 -25.45 -10.10
CA SER A 287 -5.18 -25.45 -8.88
C SER A 287 -3.71 -25.54 -9.23
N TYR A 288 -2.90 -24.68 -8.60
CA TYR A 288 -1.50 -24.47 -8.94
C TYR A 288 -0.64 -24.39 -7.68
N GLN A 289 0.63 -24.78 -7.78
CA GLN A 289 1.65 -24.29 -6.86
C GLN A 289 2.03 -22.87 -7.26
N ALA A 290 2.13 -21.96 -6.29
CA ALA A 290 2.35 -20.55 -6.56
C ALA A 290 3.34 -19.91 -5.58
N CYS A 291 4.24 -19.09 -6.10
CA CYS A 291 5.08 -18.21 -5.29
C CYS A 291 4.25 -17.04 -4.80
N LYS A 292 4.12 -16.92 -3.47
CA LYS A 292 3.47 -15.79 -2.84
C LYS A 292 4.47 -14.70 -2.55
N PHE A 293 4.18 -13.51 -3.06
CA PHE A 293 4.88 -12.28 -2.74
C PHE A 293 3.97 -11.36 -1.97
N GLN A 294 4.52 -10.72 -0.95
CA GLN A 294 3.89 -9.64 -0.22
C GLN A 294 4.61 -8.33 -0.59
N VAL A 295 3.86 -7.39 -1.15
CA VAL A 295 4.35 -6.08 -1.57
C VAL A 295 3.73 -5.03 -0.66
N GLU A 296 4.56 -4.41 0.16
CA GLU A 296 4.20 -3.23 0.93
C GLU A 296 4.56 -1.99 0.11
N THR A 297 3.61 -1.07 -0.04
CA THR A 297 3.82 0.22 -0.71
C THR A 297 3.56 1.34 0.29
N THR A 298 4.43 2.34 0.30
CA THR A 298 4.25 3.59 1.04
C THR A 298 4.40 4.76 0.07
N ASP A 299 3.38 5.59 -0.01
CA ASP A 299 3.35 6.81 -0.84
C ASP A 299 2.66 7.97 -0.09
N SER A 300 2.32 9.05 -0.82
CA SER A 300 1.61 10.20 -0.26
C SER A 300 0.18 9.85 0.19
N GLY A 301 -0.45 8.83 -0.40
CA GLY A 301 -1.77 8.32 -0.08
C GLY A 301 -1.78 7.52 1.22
N GLY A 302 -0.72 6.79 1.51
CA GLY A 302 -0.53 6.05 2.77
C GLY A 302 0.24 4.76 2.56
N ASN A 303 -0.09 3.74 3.36
CA ASN A 303 0.53 2.42 3.28
C ASN A 303 -0.49 1.42 2.74
N THR A 304 -0.13 0.72 1.66
CA THR A 304 -0.91 -0.42 1.14
C THR A 304 -0.14 -1.72 1.27
N LEU A 305 -0.90 -2.82 1.27
CA LEU A 305 -0.38 -4.17 1.27
C LEU A 305 -1.06 -4.94 0.15
N ARG A 306 -0.26 -5.43 -0.79
CA ARG A 306 -0.72 -6.33 -1.83
C ARG A 306 -0.06 -7.70 -1.65
N ASN A 307 -0.85 -8.75 -1.79
CA ASN A 307 -0.34 -10.10 -1.96
C ASN A 307 -0.51 -10.50 -3.42
N GLU A 308 0.48 -11.17 -3.98
CA GLU A 308 0.51 -11.63 -5.36
C GLU A 308 0.96 -13.09 -5.38
N TRP A 309 0.31 -13.91 -6.20
CA TRP A 309 0.63 -15.32 -6.38
C TRP A 309 0.97 -15.57 -7.83
N PHE A 310 2.22 -15.89 -8.10
CA PHE A 310 2.70 -16.23 -9.44
C PHE A 310 2.83 -17.76 -9.57
N GLY A 311 2.34 -18.34 -10.65
CA GLY A 311 2.35 -19.78 -10.85
C GLY A 311 3.77 -20.34 -10.99
N VAL A 312 4.05 -21.45 -10.31
CA VAL A 312 5.29 -22.21 -10.49
C VAL A 312 5.34 -22.76 -11.92
N GLY A 313 6.47 -22.60 -12.60
CA GLY A 313 6.71 -23.03 -13.98
C GLY A 313 6.17 -22.06 -15.03
N ASN A 314 4.94 -21.57 -14.89
CA ASN A 314 4.33 -20.68 -15.87
C ASN A 314 4.59 -19.18 -15.62
N GLY A 315 4.86 -18.77 -14.38
CA GLY A 315 5.14 -17.39 -13.97
C GLY A 315 3.98 -16.40 -14.12
N MET A 316 2.78 -16.86 -14.48
CA MET A 316 1.61 -16.00 -14.62
C MET A 316 1.06 -15.59 -13.25
N LEU A 317 0.57 -14.36 -13.14
CA LEU A 317 -0.16 -13.92 -11.97
C LEU A 317 -1.47 -14.72 -11.88
N LEU A 318 -1.60 -15.56 -10.85
CA LEU A 318 -2.80 -16.37 -10.63
C LEU A 318 -3.82 -15.62 -9.80
N LYS A 319 -3.35 -14.90 -8.79
CA LYS A 319 -4.18 -14.16 -7.84
C LYS A 319 -3.44 -12.93 -7.34
N SER A 320 -4.17 -11.86 -7.08
CA SER A 320 -3.70 -10.80 -6.20
C SER A 320 -4.81 -10.31 -5.27
N THR A 321 -4.42 -9.73 -4.14
CA THR A 321 -5.33 -9.11 -3.18
C THR A 321 -4.73 -7.83 -2.62
N GLU A 322 -5.49 -6.74 -2.59
CA GLU A 322 -5.08 -5.45 -2.01
C GLU A 322 -6.31 -4.74 -1.44
N SER A 323 -6.27 -4.32 -0.17
CA SER A 323 -7.33 -3.49 0.45
C SER A 323 -8.78 -4.00 0.32
N GLY A 324 -8.98 -5.31 0.19
CA GLY A 324 -10.31 -5.93 0.00
C GLY A 324 -10.62 -6.27 -1.47
N ASP A 325 -9.88 -5.67 -2.40
CA ASP A 325 -9.96 -6.01 -3.81
C ASP A 325 -9.22 -7.32 -4.07
N THR A 326 -9.73 -8.09 -5.02
CA THR A 326 -9.15 -9.35 -5.47
C THR A 326 -9.10 -9.39 -6.98
N ASN A 327 -8.05 -9.98 -7.53
CA ASN A 327 -7.95 -10.31 -8.93
C ASN A 327 -7.61 -11.80 -9.05
N VAL A 328 -8.31 -12.56 -9.88
CA VAL A 328 -8.10 -14.00 -10.06
C VAL A 328 -8.08 -14.39 -11.53
N LEU A 329 -7.19 -15.32 -11.88
CA LEU A 329 -7.05 -15.83 -13.22
C LEU A 329 -8.23 -16.77 -13.58
N ILE A 330 -8.89 -16.47 -14.69
CA ILE A 330 -9.93 -17.32 -15.29
C ILE A 330 -9.34 -18.30 -16.29
N SER A 331 -8.46 -17.82 -17.15
CA SER A 331 -7.74 -18.65 -18.12
C SER A 331 -6.51 -17.88 -18.63
N ALA A 332 -5.47 -18.61 -19.04
CA ALA A 332 -4.39 -18.03 -19.80
C ALA A 332 -3.73 -19.03 -20.75
N SER A 333 -3.00 -18.51 -21.73
CA SER A 333 -2.08 -19.25 -22.57
C SER A 333 -0.81 -18.45 -22.83
N ILE A 334 0.29 -19.18 -23.05
CA ILE A 334 1.58 -18.64 -23.48
C ILE A 334 1.91 -19.34 -24.79
N ASN A 335 2.08 -18.57 -25.87
CA ASN A 335 2.32 -19.07 -27.22
C ASN A 335 1.27 -20.11 -27.67
N GLY A 336 0.00 -19.92 -27.27
CA GLY A 336 -1.11 -20.82 -27.57
C GLY A 336 -1.21 -22.05 -26.66
N GLY A 337 -0.19 -22.37 -25.87
CA GLY A 337 -0.25 -23.42 -24.85
C GLY A 337 -1.01 -22.94 -23.62
N ALA A 338 -2.11 -23.61 -23.28
CA ALA A 338 -2.82 -23.37 -22.02
C ALA A 338 -1.90 -23.66 -20.82
N ILE A 339 -2.06 -22.89 -19.75
CA ILE A 339 -1.30 -23.07 -18.50
C ILE A 339 -2.09 -23.81 -17.44
#